data_AF-A0A1H1CT57-F1
#
_entry.id   AF-A0A1H1CT57-F1
#
_cell.length_a   1.000
_cell.length_b   1.000
_cell.length_c   1.000
_cell.angle_alpha   90.00
_cell.angle_beta   90.00
_cell.angle_gamma   90.00
#
_symmetry.space_group_name_H-M   'P 1'
#
loop_
_entity.id
_entity.type
_entity.pdbx_description
1 polymer ?
#
loop_
_entity_poly.entity_id
_entity_poly.type
_entity_poly.pdbx_seq_one_letter_code
_entity_poly.pdbx_strand_id
1 'polypeptide(L)'
;MPNFVKHRSQEAEELWQSVESHLPAVFTSLDAGTLAQSPEHYKTIADCVALHFARSIESRRIHDNAVSAAKHHVFEDQDKLKQLALAKHGLHLDAPAILGNIATEVLADLNQTEASGELFQEWIEEVFHETRRYLAGSRVSVHHTDTDVEFLLGDCPAIGIGPNMHPMHRVPLYEATAILMPLGPKALAMLDRGASESPSDVPVQGEFAFYMNRAQVAQAHRQVYYRPSSSFLAGLARAYRPPRKFRTSSNEPL
;
A
#
# COMPACT_ATOMS: atom_id res chain seq x y z
N MET A 1 -7.88 -10.15 -6.48
CA MET A 1 -7.83 -11.26 -5.50
C MET A 1 -9.26 -11.71 -5.26
N PRO A 2 -9.65 -12.95 -5.61
CA PRO A 2 -10.92 -13.49 -5.13
C PRO A 2 -10.89 -13.55 -3.60
N ASN A 3 -11.98 -13.15 -2.92
CA ASN A 3 -12.17 -13.24 -1.47
C ASN A 3 -11.15 -12.46 -0.61
N PHE A 4 -10.81 -11.21 -0.98
CA PHE A 4 -9.93 -10.35 -0.17
C PHE A 4 -10.50 -10.14 1.25
N VAL A 5 -11.78 -9.78 1.32
CA VAL A 5 -12.60 -9.77 2.55
C VAL A 5 -13.52 -11.00 2.52
N LYS A 6 -13.50 -11.79 3.60
CA LYS A 6 -14.27 -13.05 3.70
C LYS A 6 -15.55 -12.88 4.50
N HIS A 7 -15.46 -12.22 5.65
CA HIS A 7 -16.59 -11.87 6.50
C HIS A 7 -17.32 -10.65 5.90
N ARG A 8 -18.65 -10.57 6.07
CA ARG A 8 -19.56 -9.50 5.55
C ARG A 8 -19.05 -8.80 4.28
N SER A 9 -18.68 -9.59 3.26
CA SER A 9 -18.00 -9.09 2.06
C SER A 9 -18.84 -8.08 1.26
N GLN A 10 -20.17 -8.17 1.38
CA GLN A 10 -21.09 -7.21 0.79
C GLN A 10 -20.97 -5.82 1.41
N GLU A 11 -20.83 -5.72 2.74
CA GLU A 11 -20.68 -4.42 3.42
C GLU A 11 -19.38 -3.73 3.02
N ALA A 12 -18.29 -4.50 2.91
CA ALA A 12 -17.01 -4.00 2.39
C ALA A 12 -17.13 -3.52 0.93
N GLU A 13 -17.87 -4.26 0.09
CA GLU A 13 -18.11 -3.88 -1.31
C GLU A 13 -18.97 -2.60 -1.41
N GLU A 14 -20.00 -2.46 -0.58
CA GLU A 14 -20.81 -1.23 -0.49
C GLU A 14 -19.96 -0.03 -0.07
N LEU A 15 -19.05 -0.22 0.90
CA LEU A 15 -18.08 0.80 1.31
C LEU A 15 -17.16 1.19 0.14
N TRP A 16 -16.63 0.23 -0.62
CA TRP A 16 -15.78 0.52 -1.79
C TRP A 16 -16.55 1.25 -2.89
N GLN A 17 -17.77 0.81 -3.18
CA GLN A 17 -18.65 1.44 -4.18
C GLN A 17 -19.00 2.89 -3.83
N SER A 18 -19.05 3.24 -2.54
CA SER A 18 -19.27 4.62 -2.10
C SER A 18 -18.19 5.60 -2.63
N VAL A 19 -17.00 5.09 -2.95
CA VAL A 19 -15.92 5.87 -3.58
C VAL A 19 -15.89 5.61 -5.09
N GLU A 20 -15.86 4.34 -5.51
CA GLU A 20 -15.63 3.94 -6.91
C GLU A 20 -16.73 4.45 -7.86
N SER A 21 -17.98 4.58 -7.38
CA SER A 21 -19.10 5.12 -8.18
C SER A 21 -18.91 6.57 -8.65
N HIS A 22 -18.01 7.33 -8.01
CA HIS A 22 -17.71 8.71 -8.38
C HIS A 22 -16.55 8.85 -9.37
N LEU A 23 -15.75 7.79 -9.55
CA LEU A 23 -14.56 7.81 -10.42
C LEU A 23 -14.85 8.06 -11.91
N PRO A 24 -15.94 7.54 -12.52
CA PRO A 24 -16.22 7.82 -13.93
C PRO A 24 -16.30 9.31 -14.26
N ALA A 25 -16.86 10.13 -13.36
CA ALA A 25 -16.92 11.57 -13.55
C ALA A 25 -15.53 12.21 -13.42
N VAL A 26 -14.70 11.74 -12.48
CA VAL A 26 -13.30 12.19 -12.34
C VAL A 26 -12.52 11.91 -13.62
N PHE A 27 -12.60 10.69 -14.16
CA PHE A 27 -11.88 10.31 -15.38
C PHE A 27 -12.38 11.10 -16.61
N THR A 28 -13.69 11.34 -16.70
CA THR A 28 -14.24 12.19 -17.77
C THR A 28 -13.66 13.61 -17.72
N SER A 29 -13.61 14.21 -16.53
CA SER A 29 -13.02 15.55 -16.33
C SER A 29 -11.51 15.57 -16.52
N LEU A 30 -10.82 14.50 -16.15
CA LEU A 30 -9.39 14.31 -16.37
C LEU A 30 -9.07 14.28 -17.87
N ASP A 31 -9.80 13.47 -18.65
CA ASP A 31 -9.62 13.35 -20.09
C ASP A 31 -9.97 14.65 -20.83
N ALA A 32 -10.95 15.41 -20.31
CA ALA A 32 -11.35 16.71 -20.86
C ALA A 32 -10.44 17.88 -20.44
N GLY A 33 -9.49 17.68 -19.51
CA GLY A 33 -8.65 18.75 -18.97
C GLY A 33 -9.44 19.76 -18.11
N THR A 34 -10.55 19.34 -17.52
CA THR A 34 -11.45 20.20 -16.72
C THR A 34 -11.42 19.87 -15.23
N LEU A 35 -10.50 19.01 -14.78
CA LEU A 35 -10.38 18.57 -13.39
C LEU A 35 -10.33 19.73 -12.38
N ALA A 36 -9.56 20.78 -12.70
CA ALA A 36 -9.41 21.98 -11.88
C ALA A 36 -10.71 22.74 -11.60
N GLN A 37 -11.77 22.49 -12.38
CA GLN A 37 -13.07 23.17 -12.24
C GLN A 37 -13.93 22.59 -11.12
N SER A 38 -13.55 21.43 -10.54
CA SER A 38 -14.36 20.73 -9.54
C SER A 38 -13.50 20.27 -8.35
N PRO A 39 -13.52 21.01 -7.22
CA PRO A 39 -12.85 20.60 -5.99
C PRO A 39 -13.28 19.21 -5.49
N GLU A 40 -14.53 18.82 -5.75
CA GLU A 40 -15.05 17.49 -5.40
C GLU A 40 -14.31 16.37 -6.13
N HIS A 41 -13.80 16.59 -7.36
CA HIS A 41 -13.00 15.57 -8.04
C HIS A 41 -11.68 15.27 -7.32
N TYR A 42 -11.02 16.28 -6.78
CA TYR A 42 -9.78 16.08 -6.01
C TYR A 42 -10.04 15.35 -4.70
N LYS A 43 -11.18 15.62 -4.04
CA LYS A 43 -11.63 14.86 -2.88
C LYS A 43 -11.90 13.39 -3.23
N THR A 44 -12.60 13.13 -4.34
CA THR A 44 -12.81 11.76 -4.84
C THR A 44 -11.49 11.05 -5.15
N ILE A 45 -10.50 11.76 -5.72
CA ILE A 45 -9.15 11.21 -5.95
C ILE A 45 -8.50 10.84 -4.61
N ALA A 46 -8.57 11.71 -3.60
CA ALA A 46 -8.01 11.43 -2.28
C ALA A 46 -8.66 10.22 -1.60
N ASP A 47 -10.00 10.14 -1.66
CA ASP A 47 -10.76 9.00 -1.14
C ASP A 47 -10.39 7.71 -1.90
N CYS A 48 -10.17 7.77 -3.21
CA CYS A 48 -9.72 6.66 -4.04
C CYS A 48 -8.31 6.19 -3.67
N VAL A 49 -7.38 7.13 -3.42
CA VAL A 49 -6.03 6.81 -2.92
C VAL A 49 -6.10 6.11 -1.56
N ALA A 50 -6.93 6.62 -0.64
CA ALA A 50 -7.14 5.99 0.67
C ALA A 50 -7.69 4.56 0.52
N LEU A 51 -8.68 4.38 -0.37
CA LEU A 51 -9.28 3.08 -0.66
C LEU A 51 -8.24 2.09 -1.19
N HIS A 52 -7.43 2.47 -2.17
CA HIS A 52 -6.42 1.58 -2.75
C HIS A 52 -5.24 1.32 -1.80
N PHE A 53 -4.91 2.27 -0.93
CA PHE A 53 -3.93 2.05 0.12
C PHE A 53 -4.42 0.98 1.10
N ALA A 54 -5.66 1.11 1.58
CA ALA A 54 -6.29 0.12 2.43
C ALA A 54 -6.40 -1.24 1.72
N ARG A 55 -6.96 -1.30 0.51
CA ARG A 55 -7.19 -2.52 -0.28
C ARG A 55 -5.91 -3.12 -0.91
N SER A 56 -4.73 -2.81 -0.39
CA SER A 56 -3.47 -3.34 -0.91
C SER A 56 -3.11 -4.71 -0.30
N ILE A 57 -2.38 -5.53 -1.05
CA ILE A 57 -1.82 -6.81 -0.54
C ILE A 57 -0.90 -6.54 0.66
N GLU A 58 -0.22 -5.40 0.66
CA GLU A 58 0.63 -5.02 1.77
C GLU A 58 -0.15 -4.77 3.06
N SER A 59 -1.31 -4.11 2.99
CA SER A 59 -2.18 -3.95 4.17
C SER A 59 -2.56 -5.33 4.73
N ARG A 60 -2.91 -6.27 3.85
CA ARG A 60 -3.14 -7.67 4.26
C ARG A 60 -1.92 -8.28 4.95
N ARG A 61 -0.73 -8.11 4.39
CA ARG A 61 0.53 -8.61 4.98
C ARG A 61 0.81 -7.99 6.36
N ILE A 62 0.58 -6.69 6.52
CA ILE A 62 0.75 -5.98 7.80
C ILE A 62 -0.19 -6.55 8.86
N HIS A 63 -1.47 -6.73 8.53
CA HIS A 63 -2.44 -7.37 9.41
C HIS A 63 -2.01 -8.78 9.82
N ASP A 64 -1.68 -9.64 8.85
CA ASP A 64 -1.34 -11.03 9.11
C ASP A 64 -0.06 -11.13 9.99
N ASN A 65 0.92 -10.25 9.77
CA ASN A 65 2.11 -10.16 10.63
C ASN A 65 1.78 -9.68 12.05
N ALA A 66 0.89 -8.69 12.19
CA ALA A 66 0.50 -8.16 13.50
C ALA A 66 -0.24 -9.21 14.33
N VAL A 67 -1.16 -9.95 13.71
CA VAL A 67 -1.87 -11.07 14.36
C VAL A 67 -0.89 -12.17 14.77
N SER A 68 0.02 -12.56 13.86
CA SER A 68 1.05 -13.55 14.16
C SER A 68 1.94 -13.11 15.34
N ALA A 69 2.41 -11.86 15.34
CA ALA A 69 3.24 -11.32 16.42
C ALA A 69 2.48 -11.28 17.76
N ALA A 70 1.20 -10.89 17.75
CA ALA A 70 0.37 -10.89 18.95
C ALA A 70 0.22 -12.31 19.55
N LYS A 71 0.02 -13.32 18.71
CA LYS A 71 -0.02 -14.73 19.15
C LYS A 71 1.31 -15.18 19.73
N HIS A 72 2.41 -14.88 19.05
CA HIS A 72 3.76 -15.19 19.55
C HIS A 72 4.00 -14.57 20.92
N HIS A 73 3.61 -13.31 21.13
CA HIS A 73 3.77 -12.64 22.41
C HIS A 73 3.02 -13.34 23.56
N VAL A 74 1.83 -13.90 23.32
CA VAL A 74 1.10 -14.68 24.32
C VAL A 74 1.86 -15.95 24.72
N PHE A 75 2.47 -16.65 23.76
CA PHE A 75 3.26 -17.85 24.05
C PHE A 75 4.59 -17.53 24.77
N GLU A 76 5.16 -16.35 24.57
CA GLU A 76 6.41 -15.94 25.20
C GLU A 76 6.25 -15.45 26.65
N ASP A 77 5.07 -14.93 27.01
CA ASP A 77 4.79 -14.40 28.34
C ASP A 77 4.43 -15.51 29.36
N GLN A 78 5.43 -16.33 29.70
CA GLN A 78 5.24 -17.47 30.61
C GLN A 78 4.76 -17.05 32.00
N ASP A 79 5.15 -15.88 32.49
CA ASP A 79 4.75 -15.41 33.81
C ASP A 79 3.25 -15.09 33.86
N LYS A 80 2.71 -14.42 32.83
CA LYS A 80 1.25 -14.23 32.73
C LYS A 80 0.51 -15.54 32.55
N LEU A 81 1.04 -16.48 31.76
CA LEU A 81 0.42 -17.80 31.58
C LEU A 81 0.38 -18.58 32.90
N LYS A 82 1.44 -18.53 33.71
CA LYS A 82 1.48 -19.13 35.06
C LYS A 82 0.49 -18.47 36.02
N GLN A 83 0.39 -17.15 35.99
CA GLN A 83 -0.60 -16.40 36.79
C GLN A 83 -2.03 -16.78 36.41
N LEU A 84 -2.32 -16.89 35.10
CA LEU A 84 -3.61 -17.36 34.60
C LEU A 84 -3.88 -18.81 35.00
N ALA A 85 -2.87 -19.69 34.92
CA ALA A 85 -2.97 -21.08 35.36
C ALA A 85 -3.35 -21.17 36.85
N LEU A 86 -2.68 -20.39 37.69
CA LEU A 86 -2.96 -20.30 39.12
C LEU A 86 -4.36 -19.74 39.38
N ALA A 87 -4.76 -18.67 38.70
CA ALA A 87 -6.07 -18.06 38.87
C ALA A 87 -7.21 -19.00 38.45
N LYS A 88 -7.04 -19.75 37.35
CA LYS A 88 -8.07 -20.62 36.78
C LYS A 88 -8.15 -21.99 37.46
N HIS A 89 -7.02 -22.55 37.86
CA HIS A 89 -6.94 -23.92 38.37
C HIS A 89 -6.50 -24.02 39.84
N GLY A 90 -6.10 -22.91 40.47
CA GLY A 90 -5.62 -22.90 41.86
C GLY A 90 -4.26 -23.58 42.06
N LEU A 91 -3.53 -23.86 40.97
CA LEU A 91 -2.28 -24.63 40.99
C LEU A 91 -1.14 -23.84 40.35
N HIS A 92 0.06 -23.96 40.94
CA HIS A 92 1.29 -23.48 40.31
C HIS A 92 1.72 -24.50 39.25
N LEU A 93 1.37 -24.22 37.99
CA LEU A 93 1.62 -25.10 36.87
C LEU A 93 2.78 -24.54 36.05
N ASP A 94 3.90 -25.26 36.01
CA ASP A 94 5.12 -24.85 35.29
C ASP A 94 5.44 -25.72 34.06
N ALA A 95 4.64 -26.77 33.81
CA ALA A 95 4.88 -27.68 32.71
C ALA A 95 4.62 -26.98 31.35
N PRO A 96 5.59 -26.96 30.41
CA PRO A 96 5.44 -26.25 29.13
C PRO A 96 4.21 -26.65 28.32
N ALA A 97 3.86 -27.94 28.32
CA ALA A 97 2.66 -28.43 27.62
C ALA A 97 1.36 -27.85 28.20
N ILE A 98 1.30 -27.66 29.53
CA ILE A 98 0.13 -27.09 30.20
C ILE A 98 0.02 -25.60 29.90
N LEU A 99 1.14 -24.86 29.96
CA LEU A 99 1.16 -23.44 29.61
C LEU A 99 0.80 -23.22 28.14
N GLY A 100 1.22 -24.12 27.24
CA GLY A 100 0.83 -24.09 25.83
C GLY A 100 -0.67 -24.31 25.61
N ASN A 101 -1.30 -25.21 26.38
CA ASN A 101 -2.75 -25.39 26.34
C ASN A 101 -3.48 -24.14 26.85
N ILE A 102 -3.01 -23.54 27.94
CA ILE A 102 -3.58 -22.29 28.48
C ILE A 102 -3.45 -21.16 27.45
N ALA A 103 -2.29 -21.02 26.81
CA ALA A 103 -2.10 -20.03 25.73
C ALA A 103 -3.07 -20.28 24.57
N THR A 104 -3.28 -21.54 24.18
CA THR A 104 -4.24 -21.91 23.14
C THR A 104 -5.67 -21.53 23.52
N GLU A 105 -6.05 -21.74 24.79
CA GLU A 105 -7.36 -21.33 25.32
C GLU A 105 -7.52 -19.80 25.33
N VAL A 106 -6.49 -19.06 25.76
CA VAL A 106 -6.49 -17.58 25.72
C VAL A 106 -6.68 -17.07 24.30
N LEU A 107 -6.09 -17.75 23.32
CA LEU A 107 -6.14 -17.37 21.91
C LEU A 107 -7.38 -17.93 21.17
N ALA A 108 -8.26 -18.69 21.82
CA ALA A 108 -9.37 -19.39 21.16
C ALA A 108 -10.28 -18.43 20.39
N ASP A 109 -10.75 -17.36 21.05
CA ASP A 109 -11.64 -16.36 20.45
C ASP A 109 -10.95 -15.59 19.31
N LEU A 110 -9.68 -15.24 19.48
CA LEU A 110 -8.88 -14.59 18.43
C LEU A 110 -8.75 -15.49 17.21
N ASN A 111 -8.42 -16.78 17.41
CA ASN A 111 -8.28 -17.74 16.33
C ASN A 111 -9.60 -17.94 15.57
N GLN A 112 -10.74 -17.96 16.29
CA GLN A 112 -12.06 -18.06 15.67
C GLN A 112 -12.39 -16.83 14.83
N THR A 113 -12.13 -15.64 15.35
CA THR A 113 -12.39 -14.34 14.69
C THR A 113 -11.48 -14.11 13.49
N GLU A 114 -10.22 -14.55 13.57
CA GLU A 114 -9.30 -14.55 12.42
C GLU A 114 -9.74 -15.54 11.35
N ALA A 115 -10.15 -16.76 11.74
CA ALA A 115 -10.58 -17.80 10.82
C ALA A 115 -11.86 -17.40 10.05
N SER A 116 -12.80 -16.72 10.72
CA SER A 116 -14.00 -16.15 10.08
C SER A 116 -13.65 -15.02 9.11
N GLY A 117 -12.52 -14.34 9.33
CA GLY A 117 -12.08 -13.16 8.59
C GLY A 117 -12.67 -11.85 9.10
N GLU A 118 -13.39 -11.88 10.22
CA GLU A 118 -14.00 -10.73 10.88
C GLU A 118 -12.94 -9.73 11.34
N LEU A 119 -11.87 -10.20 11.99
CA LEU A 119 -10.76 -9.35 12.45
C LEU A 119 -10.12 -8.55 11.31
N PHE A 120 -9.93 -9.21 10.16
CA PHE A 120 -9.36 -8.54 8.99
C PHE A 120 -10.32 -7.52 8.39
N GLN A 121 -11.62 -7.81 8.38
CA GLN A 121 -12.61 -6.88 7.87
C GLN A 121 -12.68 -5.61 8.72
N GLU A 122 -12.81 -5.73 10.04
CA GLU A 122 -12.86 -4.58 10.93
C GLU A 122 -11.60 -3.72 10.79
N TRP A 123 -10.44 -4.38 10.77
CA TRP A 123 -9.16 -3.70 10.61
C TRP A 123 -9.04 -2.98 9.27
N ILE A 124 -9.47 -3.58 8.16
CA ILE A 124 -9.31 -2.95 6.84
C ILE A 124 -10.24 -1.75 6.65
N GLU A 125 -11.45 -1.81 7.22
CA GLU A 125 -12.38 -0.67 7.26
C GLU A 125 -11.81 0.46 8.11
N GLU A 126 -11.23 0.13 9.26
CA GLU A 126 -10.52 1.11 10.10
C GLU A 126 -9.34 1.73 9.35
N VAL A 127 -8.49 0.94 8.70
CA VAL A 127 -7.36 1.44 7.90
C VAL A 127 -7.85 2.37 6.78
N PHE A 128 -8.95 2.06 6.11
CA PHE A 128 -9.54 2.95 5.13
C PHE A 128 -9.96 4.29 5.75
N HIS A 129 -10.71 4.26 6.86
CA HIS A 129 -11.18 5.47 7.52
C HIS A 129 -10.03 6.30 8.11
N GLU A 130 -9.02 5.67 8.70
CA GLU A 130 -7.80 6.32 9.19
C GLU A 130 -7.02 6.95 8.04
N THR A 131 -6.80 6.23 6.95
CA THR A 131 -6.09 6.75 5.78
C THR A 131 -6.85 7.93 5.17
N ARG A 132 -8.17 7.82 5.04
CA ARG A 132 -9.03 8.90 4.56
C ARG A 132 -8.93 10.14 5.45
N ARG A 133 -9.00 9.97 6.78
CA ARG A 133 -8.84 11.06 7.75
C ARG A 133 -7.45 11.69 7.67
N TYR A 134 -6.42 10.87 7.55
CA TYR A 134 -5.04 11.33 7.41
C TYR A 134 -4.84 12.19 6.15
N LEU A 135 -5.52 11.83 5.04
CA LEU A 135 -5.41 12.51 3.75
C LEU A 135 -6.40 13.67 3.55
N ALA A 136 -7.38 13.86 4.44
CA ALA A 136 -8.44 14.86 4.28
C ALA A 136 -7.93 16.32 4.18
N GLY A 137 -6.71 16.59 4.67
CA GLY A 137 -6.04 17.89 4.57
C GLY A 137 -4.84 17.91 3.63
N SER A 138 -4.60 16.84 2.88
CA SER A 138 -3.49 16.78 1.93
C SER A 138 -3.75 17.64 0.71
N ARG A 139 -2.70 18.26 0.18
CA ARG A 139 -2.73 18.84 -1.16
C ARG A 139 -2.77 17.69 -2.16
N VAL A 140 -3.74 17.75 -3.07
CA VAL A 140 -3.86 16.78 -4.18
C VAL A 140 -3.32 17.43 -5.45
N SER A 141 -2.25 16.89 -6.01
CA SER A 141 -1.79 17.25 -7.35
C SER A 141 -1.96 16.07 -8.30
N VAL A 142 -2.35 16.36 -9.55
CA VAL A 142 -2.41 15.37 -10.62
C VAL A 142 -1.33 15.68 -11.64
N HIS A 143 -0.44 14.73 -11.84
CA HIS A 143 0.71 14.85 -12.71
C HIS A 143 0.43 14.17 -14.06
N HIS A 144 0.54 14.94 -15.15
CA HIS A 144 0.22 14.49 -16.50
C HIS A 144 1.47 14.28 -17.35
N THR A 145 1.56 13.15 -18.05
CA THR A 145 2.66 12.87 -18.99
C THR A 145 2.16 12.83 -20.42
N ASP A 146 2.58 13.78 -21.24
CA ASP A 146 2.36 13.76 -22.69
C ASP A 146 3.47 13.02 -23.45
N THR A 147 4.39 12.39 -22.71
CA THR A 147 5.52 11.67 -23.29
C THR A 147 5.17 10.22 -23.62
N ASP A 148 6.08 9.54 -24.34
CA ASP A 148 6.00 8.10 -24.60
C ASP A 148 6.21 7.25 -23.33
N VAL A 149 6.65 7.86 -22.23
CA VAL A 149 6.77 7.20 -20.92
C VAL A 149 5.45 7.41 -20.17
N GLU A 150 4.68 6.33 -20.06
CA GLU A 150 3.38 6.27 -19.39
C GLU A 150 3.55 5.76 -17.95
N PHE A 151 2.64 6.13 -17.06
CA PHE A 151 2.65 5.60 -15.70
C PHE A 151 2.22 4.12 -15.67
N LEU A 152 2.89 3.34 -14.83
CA LEU A 152 2.58 1.93 -14.60
C LEU A 152 1.50 1.77 -13.55
N LEU A 153 0.64 0.77 -13.72
CA LEU A 153 -0.32 0.35 -12.70
C LEU A 153 0.20 -0.89 -11.99
N GLY A 154 0.50 -0.79 -10.69
CA GLY A 154 0.86 -1.93 -9.85
C GLY A 154 -0.34 -2.59 -9.17
N ASP A 155 -0.15 -3.78 -8.62
CA ASP A 155 -1.11 -4.44 -7.71
C ASP A 155 -1.14 -3.82 -6.30
N CYS A 156 -0.16 -2.98 -5.97
CA CYS A 156 -0.13 -2.08 -4.81
C CYS A 156 0.02 -0.62 -5.30
N PRO A 157 -1.02 -0.03 -5.92
CA PRO A 157 -0.85 1.19 -6.71
C PRO A 157 -0.63 2.45 -5.84
N ALA A 158 -1.17 2.48 -4.61
CA ALA A 158 -0.98 3.58 -3.68
C ALA A 158 0.28 3.35 -2.83
N ILE A 159 1.30 4.20 -3.01
CA ILE A 159 2.62 4.05 -2.41
C ILE A 159 2.96 5.28 -1.56
N GLY A 160 3.28 5.05 -0.29
CA GLY A 160 3.87 6.06 0.58
C GLY A 160 5.35 6.26 0.27
N ILE A 161 5.76 7.51 0.10
CA ILE A 161 7.13 7.94 -0.17
C ILE A 161 7.64 8.84 0.95
N GLY A 162 8.91 8.68 1.30
CA GLY A 162 9.56 9.48 2.34
C GLY A 162 10.19 10.76 1.81
N PRO A 163 10.86 11.54 2.69
CA PRO A 163 11.37 12.89 2.39
C PRO A 163 12.34 12.95 1.19
N ASN A 164 13.08 11.87 0.94
CA ASN A 164 14.04 11.78 -0.16
C ASN A 164 13.42 11.29 -1.47
N MET A 165 12.09 11.08 -1.51
CA MET A 165 11.33 10.52 -2.64
C MET A 165 11.87 9.17 -3.14
N HIS A 166 12.69 8.48 -2.34
CA HIS A 166 13.46 7.35 -2.84
C HIS A 166 12.54 6.15 -3.16
N PRO A 167 12.45 5.72 -4.43
CA PRO A 167 11.38 4.84 -4.92
C PRO A 167 11.47 3.41 -4.36
N MET A 168 12.64 3.03 -3.83
CA MET A 168 12.92 1.65 -3.43
C MET A 168 12.38 1.28 -2.05
N HIS A 169 11.97 2.25 -1.23
CA HIS A 169 11.50 2.00 0.13
C HIS A 169 10.10 2.56 0.30
N ARG A 170 9.12 1.68 0.47
CA ARG A 170 7.78 2.08 0.91
C ARG A 170 7.90 2.60 2.32
N VAL A 171 7.22 3.72 2.54
CA VAL A 171 7.14 4.36 3.85
C VAL A 171 5.75 4.14 4.43
N PRO A 172 5.62 3.80 5.73
CA PRO A 172 4.33 3.72 6.41
C PRO A 172 3.53 5.01 6.29
N LEU A 173 2.20 4.93 6.37
CA LEU A 173 1.28 6.07 6.18
C LEU A 173 1.72 7.33 6.96
N TYR A 174 2.01 7.16 8.26
CA TYR A 174 2.34 8.26 9.17
C TYR A 174 3.76 8.80 9.02
N GLU A 175 4.63 8.08 8.35
CA GLU A 175 6.01 8.51 8.04
C GLU A 175 6.13 9.06 6.61
N ALA A 176 5.12 8.81 5.77
CA ALA A 176 5.13 9.22 4.38
C ALA A 176 4.98 10.74 4.28
N THR A 177 5.85 11.37 3.48
CA THR A 177 5.74 12.78 3.12
C THR A 177 4.73 13.00 2.00
N ALA A 178 4.51 11.98 1.16
CA ALA A 178 3.41 11.94 0.22
C ALA A 178 2.95 10.51 -0.08
N ILE A 179 1.76 10.38 -0.64
CA ILE A 179 1.24 9.15 -1.24
C ILE A 179 1.05 9.37 -2.73
N LEU A 180 1.53 8.42 -3.53
CA LEU A 180 1.44 8.44 -4.97
C LEU A 180 0.52 7.33 -5.44
N MET A 181 -0.33 7.60 -6.42
CA MET A 181 -1.14 6.57 -7.07
C MET A 181 -1.36 6.90 -8.55
N PRO A 182 -1.00 6.01 -9.48
CA PRO A 182 -1.35 6.17 -10.88
C PRO A 182 -2.87 6.06 -11.05
N LEU A 183 -3.47 7.08 -11.68
CA LEU A 183 -4.89 7.10 -12.04
C LEU A 183 -5.12 6.42 -13.39
N GLY A 184 -4.07 6.37 -14.22
CA GLY A 184 -4.07 5.75 -15.53
C GLY A 184 -2.70 5.92 -16.21
N PRO A 185 -2.57 5.56 -17.50
CA PRO A 185 -1.28 5.62 -18.20
C PRO A 185 -0.73 7.04 -18.35
N LYS A 186 -1.60 8.06 -18.28
CA LYS A 186 -1.24 9.46 -18.53
C LYS A 186 -1.32 10.36 -17.30
N ALA A 187 -1.81 9.84 -16.18
CA ALA A 187 -2.04 10.63 -14.98
C ALA A 187 -1.65 9.90 -13.69
N LEU A 188 -1.03 10.62 -12.77
CA LEU A 188 -0.62 10.18 -11.44
C LEU A 188 -1.11 11.17 -10.39
N ALA A 189 -1.87 10.71 -9.41
CA ALA A 189 -2.20 11.49 -8.23
C ALA A 189 -1.03 11.46 -7.23
N MET A 190 -0.73 12.63 -6.66
CA MET A 190 0.18 12.79 -5.53
C MET A 190 -0.54 13.55 -4.42
N LEU A 191 -0.49 13.00 -3.21
CA LEU A 191 -1.08 13.59 -2.02
C LEU A 191 0.02 13.88 -1.03
N ASP A 192 0.33 15.15 -0.81
CA ASP A 192 1.40 15.59 0.09
C ASP A 192 0.87 16.53 1.18
N ARG A 193 1.66 16.70 2.26
CA ARG A 193 1.30 17.56 3.41
C ARG A 193 1.82 19.00 3.26
N GLY A 194 2.15 19.43 2.04
CA GLY A 194 2.65 20.76 1.74
C GLY A 194 1.69 21.86 2.18
N ALA A 195 2.25 23.04 2.46
CA ALA A 195 1.48 24.20 2.89
C ALA A 195 0.51 24.66 1.78
N SER A 196 -0.75 24.26 1.90
CA SER A 196 -1.95 24.85 1.30
C SER A 196 -1.74 25.62 -0.02
N GLU A 197 -1.21 24.97 -1.04
CA GLU A 197 -1.51 25.37 -2.42
C GLU A 197 -2.80 24.66 -2.85
N SER A 198 -3.59 25.33 -3.69
CA SER A 198 -4.80 24.72 -4.26
C SER A 198 -4.45 23.44 -4.99
N PRO A 199 -5.39 22.48 -5.10
CA PRO A 199 -5.18 21.31 -5.95
C PRO A 199 -4.72 21.73 -7.34
N SER A 200 -3.74 21.01 -7.88
CA SER A 200 -3.05 21.43 -9.10
C SER A 200 -3.00 20.33 -10.13
N ASP A 201 -3.07 20.76 -11.39
CA ASP A 201 -2.80 19.94 -12.57
C ASP A 201 -1.38 20.30 -13.06
N VAL A 202 -0.50 19.31 -13.14
CA VAL A 202 0.95 19.51 -13.28
C VAL A 202 1.47 18.70 -14.46
N PRO A 203 1.87 19.33 -15.58
CA PRO A 203 2.56 18.62 -16.65
C PRO A 203 3.94 18.16 -16.16
N VAL A 204 4.30 16.91 -16.46
CA VAL A 204 5.58 16.32 -16.08
C VAL A 204 6.33 15.75 -17.29
N GLN A 205 7.66 15.77 -17.19
CA GLN A 205 8.54 15.19 -18.20
C GLN A 205 8.69 13.68 -18.01
N GLY A 206 9.14 12.99 -19.06
CA GLY A 206 9.29 11.53 -19.07
C GLY A 206 10.26 11.00 -17.99
N GLU A 207 11.22 11.80 -17.53
CA GLU A 207 12.13 11.43 -16.43
C GLU A 207 11.38 11.25 -15.10
N PHE A 208 10.43 12.14 -14.80
CA PHE A 208 9.59 12.02 -13.61
C PHE A 208 8.72 10.77 -13.68
N ALA A 209 8.05 10.54 -14.82
CA ALA A 209 7.24 9.33 -15.02
C ALA A 209 8.09 8.06 -14.88
N PHE A 210 9.29 8.04 -15.46
CA PHE A 210 10.24 6.94 -15.31
C PHE A 210 10.62 6.69 -13.85
N TYR A 211 10.91 7.75 -13.09
CA TYR A 211 11.28 7.66 -11.68
C TYR A 211 10.11 7.11 -10.83
N MET A 212 8.89 7.60 -11.04
CA MET A 212 7.70 7.10 -10.33
C MET A 212 7.37 5.66 -10.69
N ASN A 213 7.59 5.26 -11.94
CA ASN A 213 7.44 3.88 -12.37
C ASN A 213 8.43 2.94 -11.69
N ARG A 214 9.64 3.39 -11.35
CA ARG A 214 10.56 2.59 -10.54
C ARG A 214 10.01 2.34 -9.14
N ALA A 215 9.28 3.29 -8.54
CA ALA A 215 8.60 3.07 -7.27
C ALA A 215 7.50 2.02 -7.43
N GLN A 216 6.67 2.15 -8.46
CA GLN A 216 5.63 1.16 -8.76
C GLN A 216 6.20 -0.26 -8.95
N VAL A 217 7.33 -0.40 -9.65
CA VAL A 217 8.00 -1.70 -9.81
C VAL A 217 8.58 -2.21 -8.49
N ALA A 218 9.24 -1.35 -7.71
CA ALA A 218 9.89 -1.75 -6.46
C ALA A 218 8.88 -2.16 -5.37
N GLN A 219 7.67 -1.59 -5.39
CA GLN A 219 6.63 -1.85 -4.40
C GLN A 219 5.51 -2.77 -4.90
N ALA A 220 5.56 -3.20 -6.17
CA ALA A 220 4.65 -4.21 -6.68
C ALA A 220 4.88 -5.53 -5.95
N HIS A 221 3.78 -6.20 -5.58
CA HIS A 221 3.86 -7.47 -4.89
C HIS A 221 4.04 -8.63 -5.89
N ARG A 222 3.30 -8.62 -7.00
CA ARG A 222 3.37 -9.67 -8.05
C ARG A 222 3.66 -9.10 -9.42
N GLN A 223 3.04 -7.98 -9.78
CA GLN A 223 3.05 -7.51 -11.15
C GLN A 223 2.78 -6.01 -11.27
N VAL A 224 3.34 -5.43 -12.32
CA VAL A 224 2.97 -4.13 -12.86
C VAL A 224 2.43 -4.31 -14.27
N TYR A 225 1.47 -3.47 -14.63
CA TYR A 225 0.89 -3.41 -15.96
C TYR A 225 1.44 -2.19 -16.70
N TYR A 226 1.82 -2.40 -17.95
CA TYR A 226 2.33 -1.37 -18.86
C TYR A 226 1.72 -1.58 -20.24
N ARG A 227 1.56 -0.49 -21.02
CA ARG A 227 1.24 -0.62 -22.44
C ARG A 227 2.53 -0.93 -23.21
N PRO A 228 2.55 -1.93 -24.11
CA PRO A 228 3.75 -2.27 -24.88
C PRO A 228 4.32 -1.11 -25.72
N SER A 229 3.48 -0.15 -26.10
CA SER A 229 3.88 1.06 -26.81
C SER A 229 4.61 2.08 -25.93
N SER A 230 4.59 1.92 -24.60
CA SER A 230 5.31 2.84 -23.72
C SER A 230 6.82 2.60 -23.78
N SER A 231 7.59 3.68 -23.87
CA SER A 231 9.05 3.67 -23.89
C SER A 231 9.70 3.29 -22.55
N PHE A 232 8.91 2.91 -21.53
CA PHE A 232 9.41 2.53 -20.20
C PHE A 232 10.44 1.40 -20.23
N LEU A 233 10.18 0.30 -20.96
CA LEU A 233 11.10 -0.84 -21.02
C LEU A 233 12.43 -0.48 -21.71
N ALA A 234 12.37 0.35 -22.77
CA ALA A 234 13.57 0.87 -23.42
C ALA A 234 14.39 1.74 -22.44
N GLY A 235 13.71 2.54 -21.62
CA GLY A 235 14.32 3.31 -20.53
C GLY A 235 14.99 2.42 -19.47
N LEU A 236 14.33 1.34 -19.05
CA LEU A 236 14.89 0.38 -18.08
C LEU A 236 16.16 -0.28 -18.63
N ALA A 237 16.14 -0.75 -19.88
CA ALA A 237 17.31 -1.37 -20.50
C ALA A 237 18.50 -0.39 -20.62
N ARG A 238 18.23 0.91 -20.82
CA ARG A 238 19.27 1.96 -20.84
C ARG A 238 19.84 2.26 -19.45
N ALA A 239 18.99 2.24 -18.42
CA ALA A 239 19.38 2.43 -17.02
C ALA A 239 20.15 1.20 -16.49
N TYR A 240 19.80 0.00 -16.94
CA TYR A 240 20.46 -1.26 -16.63
C TYR A 240 21.65 -1.50 -17.58
N ARG A 241 22.63 -0.59 -17.62
CA ARG A 241 23.93 -0.92 -18.19
C ARG A 241 24.66 -1.83 -17.19
N PRO A 242 24.92 -3.11 -17.50
CA PRO A 242 25.73 -3.94 -16.61
C PRO A 242 27.07 -3.25 -16.40
N PRO A 243 27.68 -3.36 -15.20
CA PRO A 243 29.01 -2.82 -14.97
C PRO A 243 29.92 -3.35 -16.08
N ARG A 244 30.55 -2.44 -16.83
CA ARG A 244 31.57 -2.81 -17.81
C ARG A 244 32.56 -3.69 -17.05
N LYS A 245 32.59 -4.99 -17.35
CA LYS A 245 33.64 -5.88 -16.87
C LYS A 245 34.95 -5.16 -17.19
N PHE A 246 35.72 -4.85 -16.14
CA PHE A 246 37.08 -4.37 -16.31
C PHE A 246 37.76 -5.34 -17.28
N ARG A 247 38.18 -4.81 -18.41
CA ARG A 247 38.99 -5.54 -19.38
C ARG A 247 40.28 -5.84 -18.63
N THR A 248 40.41 -7.06 -18.11
CA THR A 248 41.70 -7.54 -17.61
C THR A 248 42.63 -7.49 -18.80
N SER A 249 43.54 -6.52 -18.81
CA SER A 249 44.67 -6.49 -19.71
C SER A 249 45.61 -7.63 -19.30
N SER A 250 45.27 -8.84 -19.71
CA SER A 250 46.28 -9.89 -19.91
C SER A 250 46.99 -9.55 -21.23
N ASN A 251 47.98 -8.68 -21.12
CA ASN A 251 49.01 -8.50 -22.14
C ASN A 251 50.35 -8.81 -21.45
N GLU A 252 50.76 -10.07 -21.52
CA GLU A 252 52.14 -10.48 -21.77
C GLU A 252 52.04 -11.79 -22.57
N PRO A 253 52.77 -11.91 -23.68
CA PRO A 253 54.19 -12.28 -23.56
C PRO A 253 55.13 -11.59 -24.57
N LEU A 254 56.32 -11.20 -24.10
CA LEU A 254 57.63 -11.76 -24.47
C LEU A 254 58.74 -11.05 -23.69
#